data_AF-A0A0A2M128-F1
#
_entry.id   AF-A0A0A2M128-F1
#
_cell.length_a   1.000
_cell.length_b   1.000
_cell.length_c   1.000
_cell.angle_alpha   90.00
_cell.angle_beta   90.00
_cell.angle_gamma   90.00
#
_symmetry.space_group_name_H-M   'P 1'
#
loop_
_entity.id
_entity.type
_entity.pdbx_description
1 polymer ?
#
loop_
_entity_poly.entity_id
_entity_poly.type
_entity_poly.pdbx_seq_one_letter_code
_entity_poly.pdbx_strand_id
1 'polypeptide(L)'
;MSLYPQQQVLHITPAQISEHMTTTKNKKTVLQFWNPNCKEVKDILKQYKAAEAMHNDTDFYFIAITSKDTLITNAIKDNNYPYKLYVADAAVNPDLYERMASFCKKMCALLNI
;
A
#
# COMPACT_ATOMS: atom_id res chain seq x y z
N MET A 1 -17.70 -24.41 3.93
CA MET A 1 -16.53 -23.72 4.51
C MET A 1 -15.77 -23.08 3.37
N SER A 2 -15.91 -21.76 3.18
CA SER A 2 -15.13 -21.06 2.15
C SER A 2 -13.74 -20.73 2.72
N LEU A 3 -12.73 -21.45 2.24
CA LEU A 3 -11.33 -21.14 2.43
C LEU A 3 -11.00 -19.93 1.55
N TYR A 4 -11.23 -18.72 2.05
CA TYR A 4 -10.57 -17.56 1.47
C TYR A 4 -9.08 -17.73 1.73
N PRO A 5 -8.20 -17.71 0.69
CA PRO A 5 -6.77 -17.72 0.93
C PRO A 5 -6.47 -16.56 1.88
N GLN A 6 -5.77 -16.84 2.99
CA GLN A 6 -5.34 -15.80 3.92
C GLN A 6 -4.57 -14.76 3.10
N GLN A 7 -5.14 -13.56 2.98
CA GLN A 7 -4.48 -12.46 2.30
C GLN A 7 -3.13 -12.22 2.98
N GLN A 8 -2.06 -12.48 2.24
CA GLN A 8 -0.71 -12.31 2.73
C GLN A 8 -0.42 -10.80 2.83
N VAL A 9 0.14 -10.38 3.96
CA VAL A 9 0.69 -9.03 4.10
C VAL A 9 1.91 -8.93 3.20
N LEU A 10 1.88 -8.02 2.23
CA LEU A 10 2.97 -7.85 1.25
C LEU A 10 3.80 -6.63 1.61
N HIS A 11 5.09 -6.81 1.77
CA HIS A 11 6.03 -5.71 1.93
C HIS A 11 6.44 -5.21 0.54
N ILE A 12 6.41 -3.90 0.33
CA ILE A 12 6.75 -3.26 -0.94
C ILE A 12 7.86 -2.24 -0.73
N THR A 13 8.83 -2.24 -1.64
CA THR A 13 9.92 -1.26 -1.69
C THR A 13 9.71 -0.26 -2.83
N PRO A 14 10.34 0.93 -2.75
CA PRO A 14 10.37 1.88 -3.85
C PRO A 14 10.89 1.27 -5.17
N ALA A 15 11.92 0.43 -5.10
CA ALA A 15 12.53 -0.21 -6.26
C ALA A 15 11.54 -1.12 -7.00
N GLN A 16 10.78 -1.92 -6.25
CA GLN A 16 9.76 -2.82 -6.83
C GLN A 16 8.64 -2.03 -7.53
N ILE A 17 8.20 -0.90 -6.97
CA ILE A 17 7.19 -0.06 -7.64
C ILE A 17 7.76 0.55 -8.91
N SER A 18 8.98 1.10 -8.85
CA SER A 18 9.65 1.65 -10.03
C SER A 18 9.78 0.61 -11.14
N GLU A 19 10.18 -0.62 -10.81
CA GLU A 19 10.26 -1.72 -11.77
C GLU A 19 8.89 -2.04 -12.37
N HIS A 20 7.84 -2.19 -11.53
CA HIS A 20 6.48 -2.42 -12.03
C HIS A 20 6.01 -1.32 -13.00
N MET A 21 6.25 -0.04 -12.68
CA MET A 21 5.89 1.08 -13.56
C MET A 21 6.54 0.98 -14.95
N THR A 22 7.77 0.45 -15.05
CA THR A 22 8.41 0.24 -16.36
C THR A 22 7.78 -0.86 -17.19
N THR A 23 7.12 -1.82 -16.54
CA THR A 23 6.43 -2.95 -17.19
C THR A 23 4.98 -2.63 -17.55
N THR A 24 4.36 -1.66 -16.88
CA THR A 24 2.95 -1.26 -17.08
C THR A 24 2.80 0.08 -17.81
N LYS A 25 3.70 0.39 -18.77
CA LYS A 25 3.88 1.69 -19.48
C LYS A 25 2.65 2.53 -19.86
N ASN A 26 1.45 1.95 -19.93
CA ASN A 26 0.20 2.64 -20.28
C ASN A 26 -0.77 2.85 -19.10
N LYS A 27 -0.38 2.48 -17.88
CA LYS A 27 -1.18 2.69 -16.68
C LYS A 27 -0.65 3.85 -15.86
N LYS A 28 -1.57 4.60 -15.25
CA LYS A 28 -1.22 5.57 -14.21
C LYS A 28 -0.83 4.81 -12.94
N THR A 29 -0.07 5.45 -12.06
CA THR A 29 0.29 4.86 -10.77
C THR A 29 -0.12 5.79 -9.64
N VAL A 30 -0.84 5.26 -8.65
CA VAL A 30 -1.24 5.99 -7.45
C VAL A 30 -0.59 5.35 -6.24
N LEU A 31 0.18 6.14 -5.51
CA LEU A 31 0.78 5.79 -4.23
C LEU A 31 -0.01 6.49 -3.14
N GLN A 32 -0.71 5.72 -2.31
CA GLN A 32 -1.45 6.24 -1.18
C GLN A 32 -0.93 5.62 0.10
N PHE A 33 -0.48 6.46 1.02
CA PHE A 33 -0.06 6.03 2.34
C PHE A 33 -1.22 6.10 3.34
N TRP A 34 -1.21 5.20 4.32
CA TRP A 34 -2.17 5.21 5.42
C TRP A 34 -1.56 4.69 6.72
N ASN A 35 -2.15 5.09 7.85
CA ASN A 35 -1.79 4.60 9.16
C ASN A 35 -2.86 3.60 9.63
N PRO A 36 -2.52 2.31 9.82
CA PRO A 36 -3.49 1.30 10.22
C PRO A 36 -3.97 1.42 11.68
N ASN A 37 -3.39 2.34 12.45
CA ASN A 37 -3.79 2.64 13.81
C ASN A 37 -4.78 3.83 13.92
N CYS A 38 -5.18 4.44 12.80
CA CYS A 38 -6.18 5.51 12.79
C CYS A 38 -7.61 4.96 12.97
N LYS A 39 -8.49 5.73 13.62
CA LYS A 39 -9.89 5.33 13.83
C LYS A 39 -10.67 5.26 12.52
N GLU A 40 -10.23 6.03 11.54
CA GLU A 40 -10.86 6.25 10.23
C GLU A 40 -10.45 5.19 9.19
N VAL A 41 -9.62 4.20 9.55
CA VAL A 41 -9.11 3.15 8.63
C VAL A 41 -10.23 2.49 7.82
N LYS A 42 -11.37 2.22 8.45
CA LYS A 42 -12.54 1.62 7.79
C LYS A 42 -13.06 2.47 6.64
N ASP A 43 -13.18 3.77 6.85
CA ASP A 43 -13.68 4.70 5.84
C ASP A 43 -12.66 4.91 4.72
N ILE A 44 -11.37 4.97 5.06
CA ILE A 44 -10.28 5.09 4.08
C ILE A 44 -10.26 3.84 3.17
N LEU A 45 -10.33 2.64 3.74
CA LEU A 45 -10.37 1.39 2.96
C LEU A 45 -11.61 1.31 2.06
N LYS A 46 -12.77 1.77 2.54
CA LYS A 46 -14.00 1.81 1.74
C LYS A 46 -13.85 2.74 0.53
N GLN A 47 -13.29 3.94 0.73
CA GLN A 47 -13.07 4.90 -0.35
C GLN A 47 -12.06 4.38 -1.37
N TYR A 48 -10.97 3.77 -0.89
CA TYR A 48 -9.94 3.23 -1.76
C TYR A 48 -10.45 2.05 -2.60
N LYS A 49 -11.24 1.15 -2.00
CA LYS A 49 -11.91 0.05 -2.72
C LYS A 49 -12.78 0.57 -3.88
N ALA A 50 -13.48 1.68 -3.66
CA ALA A 50 -14.29 2.31 -4.69
C ALA A 50 -13.42 2.90 -5.81
N ALA A 51 -12.32 3.58 -5.46
CA ALA A 51 -11.39 4.14 -6.44
C ALA A 51 -10.76 3.05 -7.32
N GLU A 52 -10.27 1.96 -6.73
CA GLU A 52 -9.66 0.83 -7.45
C GLU A 52 -10.65 0.17 -8.41
N ALA A 53 -11.94 0.07 -8.02
CA ALA A 53 -12.99 -0.49 -8.88
C ALA A 53 -13.39 0.41 -10.06
N MET A 54 -13.17 1.73 -9.96
CA MET A 54 -13.56 2.71 -11.00
C MET A 54 -12.45 2.97 -12.02
N HIS A 55 -11.20 2.67 -11.70
CA HIS A 55 -10.04 3.09 -12.49
C HIS A 55 -9.15 1.90 -12.91
N ASN A 56 -9.61 1.14 -13.91
CA ASN A 56 -8.87 -0.01 -14.45
C ASN A 56 -7.56 0.38 -15.19
N ASP A 57 -7.41 1.65 -15.57
CA ASP A 57 -6.22 2.22 -16.21
C ASP A 57 -5.14 2.65 -15.21
N THR A 58 -5.33 2.36 -13.92
CA THR A 58 -4.48 2.82 -12.84
C THR A 58 -4.03 1.66 -11.95
N ASP A 59 -2.72 1.59 -11.67
CA ASP A 59 -2.15 0.70 -10.68
C ASP A 59 -2.15 1.40 -9.30
N PHE A 60 -2.80 0.77 -8.34
CA PHE A 60 -3.05 1.31 -7.01
C PHE A 60 -2.15 0.64 -5.96
N TYR A 61 -1.32 1.43 -5.29
CA TYR A 61 -0.48 0.98 -4.17
C TYR A 61 -0.97 1.64 -2.88
N PHE A 62 -1.78 0.90 -2.10
CA PHE A 62 -2.23 1.32 -0.77
C PHE A 62 -1.26 0.82 0.30
N ILE A 63 -0.34 1.69 0.69
CA ILE A 63 0.85 1.35 1.47
C ILE A 63 0.66 1.78 2.92
N ALA A 64 0.53 0.81 3.81
CA ALA A 64 0.46 1.11 5.23
C ALA A 64 1.84 1.44 5.77
N ILE A 65 1.88 2.51 6.55
CA ILE A 65 3.03 2.92 7.31
C ILE A 65 2.86 2.29 8.70
N THR A 66 3.51 1.16 8.93
CA THR A 66 3.49 0.45 10.20
C THR A 66 4.69 -0.49 10.28
N SER A 67 5.09 -0.84 11.50
CA SER A 67 6.02 -1.95 11.77
C SER A 67 5.28 -3.24 12.20
N LYS A 68 3.95 -3.20 12.25
CA LYS A 68 3.08 -4.27 12.77
C LYS A 68 2.16 -4.80 11.68
N ASP A 69 2.55 -5.89 11.06
CA ASP A 69 1.76 -6.59 10.04
C ASP A 69 0.38 -7.03 10.56
N THR A 70 0.28 -7.33 11.86
CA THR A 70 -1.00 -7.70 12.51
C THR A 70 -2.07 -6.62 12.37
N LEU A 71 -1.70 -5.34 12.32
CA LEU A 71 -2.66 -4.25 12.12
C LEU A 71 -3.24 -4.27 10.70
N ILE A 72 -2.46 -4.69 9.71
CA ILE A 72 -2.95 -4.87 8.33
C ILE A 72 -3.89 -6.07 8.28
N THR A 73 -3.49 -7.21 8.82
CA THR A 73 -4.31 -8.43 8.82
C THR A 73 -5.69 -8.18 9.46
N ASN A 74 -5.72 -7.44 10.56
CA ASN A 74 -6.97 -7.03 11.21
C ASN A 74 -7.78 -6.10 10.30
N ALA A 75 -7.16 -5.08 9.71
CA ALA A 75 -7.84 -4.16 8.81
C ALA A 75 -8.45 -4.85 7.58
N ILE A 76 -7.77 -5.85 7.00
CA ILE A 76 -8.29 -6.67 5.90
C ILE A 76 -9.52 -7.44 6.36
N LYS A 77 -9.41 -8.15 7.50
CA LYS A 77 -10.47 -8.99 8.05
C LYS A 77 -11.71 -8.17 8.41
N ASP A 78 -11.51 -7.05 9.09
CA ASP A 78 -12.60 -6.21 9.63
C ASP A 78 -13.35 -5.46 8.52
N ASN A 79 -12.74 -5.29 7.34
CA ASN A 79 -13.31 -4.55 6.22
C ASN A 79 -13.64 -5.42 5.00
N ASN A 80 -13.41 -6.74 5.07
CA ASN A 80 -13.56 -7.67 3.95
C ASN A 80 -12.93 -7.12 2.66
N TYR A 81 -11.69 -6.63 2.79
CA TYR A 81 -11.00 -5.90 1.73
C TYR A 81 -10.41 -6.90 0.72
N PRO A 82 -10.86 -6.94 -0.56
CA PRO A 82 -10.52 -8.03 -1.47
C PRO A 82 -9.20 -7.83 -2.23
N TYR A 83 -8.59 -6.64 -2.17
CA TYR A 83 -7.39 -6.28 -2.95
C TYR A 83 -6.11 -6.35 -2.11
N LYS A 84 -4.94 -6.25 -2.75
CA LYS A 84 -3.65 -6.30 -2.06
C LYS A 84 -3.46 -5.05 -1.20
N LEU A 85 -3.08 -5.24 0.06
CA LEU A 85 -2.57 -4.19 0.93
C LEU A 85 -1.06 -4.37 1.08
N TYR A 86 -0.34 -3.25 1.07
CA TYR A 86 1.11 -3.25 1.14
C TYR A 86 1.58 -2.66 2.47
N VAL A 87 2.72 -3.12 2.98
CA VAL A 87 3.48 -2.47 4.06
C VAL A 87 4.69 -1.78 3.43
N ALA A 88 4.96 -0.54 3.84
CA ALA A 88 6.16 0.15 3.42
C ALA A 88 7.41 -0.57 3.97
N ASP A 89 8.22 -1.16 3.08
CA ASP A 89 9.53 -1.70 3.41
C ASP A 89 10.60 -0.63 3.23
N ALA A 90 10.66 0.27 4.22
CA ALA A 90 11.82 1.13 4.37
C ALA A 90 12.88 0.33 5.14
N ALA A 91 14.01 0.05 4.50
CA ALA A 91 15.21 -0.60 5.08
C ALA A 91 15.82 0.13 6.31
N VAL A 92 15.12 1.09 6.89
CA VAL A 92 15.48 1.92 8.04
C VAL A 92 14.28 1.94 9.00
N ASN A 93 14.55 1.76 10.29
CA ASN A 93 13.60 2.05 11.38
C ASN A 93 14.30 3.09 12.28
N PRO A 94 13.66 4.23 12.60
CA PRO A 94 12.47 4.31 13.46
C PRO A 94 11.42 5.36 12.97
N ASP A 95 10.29 5.52 13.65
CA ASP A 95 9.17 6.46 13.36
C ASP A 95 8.35 6.26 12.05
N LEU A 96 7.01 6.42 12.17
CA LEU A 96 6.07 6.28 11.05
C LEU A 96 6.30 7.34 9.96
N TYR A 97 6.50 8.59 10.35
CA TYR A 97 6.69 9.69 9.41
C TYR A 97 8.02 9.60 8.68
N GLU A 98 9.07 9.16 9.39
CA GLU A 98 10.37 8.89 8.77
C GLU A 98 10.31 7.74 7.76
N ARG A 99 9.50 6.71 8.03
CA ARG A 99 9.26 5.61 7.07
C ARG A 99 8.62 6.13 5.77
N MET A 100 7.59 6.97 5.86
CA MET A 100 6.96 7.59 4.68
C MET A 100 7.95 8.49 3.93
N ALA A 101 8.60 9.41 4.65
CA ALA A 101 9.54 10.36 4.06
C ALA A 101 10.70 9.65 3.36
N SER A 102 11.24 8.59 3.99
CA SER A 102 12.31 7.77 3.42
C SER A 102 11.87 7.02 2.17
N PHE A 103 10.65 6.48 2.18
CA PHE A 103 10.06 5.81 1.03
C PHE A 103 9.93 6.78 -0.15
N CYS A 104 9.31 7.95 0.08
CA CYS A 104 9.15 8.99 -0.93
C CYS A 104 10.48 9.50 -1.46
N LYS A 105 11.47 9.75 -0.59
CA LYS A 105 12.81 10.20 -1.00
C LYS A 105 13.48 9.20 -1.95
N LYS A 106 13.39 7.91 -1.64
CA LYS A 106 13.91 6.84 -2.51
C LYS A 106 13.13 6.75 -3.83
N MET A 107 11.81 6.91 -3.80
CA MET A 107 10.98 6.96 -5.02
C MET A 107 11.40 8.13 -5.92
N CYS A 108 11.50 9.36 -5.39
CA CYS A 108 11.92 10.52 -6.17
C CYS A 108 13.29 10.32 -6.83
N ALA A 109 14.25 9.76 -6.07
CA ALA A 109 15.57 9.45 -6.60
C ALA A 109 15.54 8.43 -7.75
N LEU A 110 14.67 7.42 -7.68
CA LEU A 110 14.50 6.42 -8.76
C LEU A 110 13.81 7.03 -10.00
N LEU A 111 12.88 7.97 -9.79
CA LEU A 111 12.14 8.63 -10.85
C LEU A 111 12.88 9.82 -11.48
N ASN A 112 14.03 10.22 -10.93
CA ASN A 112 14.79 11.42 -11.30
C ASN A 112 13.95 12.71 -11.18
N ILE A 113 13.19 12.85 -10.09
CA ILE A 113 12.35 14.02 -9.76
C ILE A 113 12.85 14.68 -8.48
#